data_AF-A0A8H5PF80-F1
#
_entry.id   AF-A0A8H5PF80-F1
#
_cell.length_a   1.000
_cell.length_b   1.000
_cell.length_c   1.000
_cell.angle_alpha   90.00
_cell.angle_beta   90.00
_cell.angle_gamma   90.00
#
_symmetry.space_group_name_H-M   'P 1'
#
loop_
_entity.id
_entity.type
_entity.pdbx_description
1 polymer ?
#
loop_
_entity_poly.entity_id
_entity_poly.type
_entity_poly.pdbx_seq_one_letter_code
_entity_poly.pdbx_strand_id
1 'polypeptide(L)'
;MARRRRKSPVSFTSHEPSTESEAITVSNPSYDSYPKHVWSPAGGWYAQPANWRANTLIAGVVMAGIVAVTWKFSAGREQWAHRPEQGQWYASRQYAIQYRIGEILSESANNGI
;
A
#
# COMPACT_ATOMS: atom_id res chain seq x y z
N MET A 1 -13.67 -46.75 88.67
CA MET A 1 -12.29 -46.22 88.58
C MET A 1 -11.73 -46.60 87.20
N ALA A 2 -11.90 -45.73 86.19
CA ALA A 2 -11.49 -46.01 84.81
C ALA A 2 -10.56 -44.90 84.33
N ARG A 3 -9.29 -45.26 84.12
CA ARG A 3 -8.17 -44.36 83.83
C ARG A 3 -8.35 -43.80 82.41
N ARG A 4 -8.74 -42.52 82.29
CA ARG A 4 -8.76 -41.77 81.02
C ARG A 4 -7.37 -41.87 80.37
N ARG A 5 -7.23 -42.65 79.31
CA ARG A 5 -6.04 -42.63 78.43
C ARG A 5 -6.05 -41.27 77.72
N ARG A 6 -5.21 -40.35 78.20
CA ARG A 6 -4.89 -39.11 77.48
C ARG A 6 -4.26 -39.51 76.16
N LYS A 7 -4.89 -39.17 75.04
CA LYS A 7 -4.24 -39.23 73.72
C LYS A 7 -2.97 -38.39 73.82
N SER A 8 -1.82 -38.98 73.50
CA SER A 8 -0.55 -38.27 73.40
C SER A 8 -0.68 -37.13 72.40
N PRO A 9 -0.04 -35.97 72.65
CA PRO A 9 0.00 -34.91 71.66
C PRO A 9 0.63 -35.48 70.39
N VAL A 10 0.00 -35.23 69.23
CA VAL A 10 0.61 -35.52 67.95
C VAL A 10 1.88 -34.69 67.89
N SER A 11 3.03 -35.36 67.94
CA SER A 11 4.31 -34.74 67.64
C SER A 11 4.19 -34.24 66.20
N PHE A 12 3.95 -32.94 66.05
CA PHE A 12 4.10 -32.27 64.76
C PHE A 12 5.59 -32.39 64.45
N THR A 13 5.96 -33.42 63.70
CA THR A 13 7.24 -33.47 63.02
C THR A 13 7.24 -32.20 62.16
N SER A 14 7.95 -31.19 62.63
CA SER A 14 8.43 -30.12 61.78
C SER A 14 9.24 -30.83 60.71
N HIS A 15 8.66 -30.99 59.52
CA HIS A 15 9.46 -31.23 58.34
C HIS A 15 10.48 -30.10 58.33
N GLU A 16 11.72 -30.46 58.67
CA GLU A 16 12.88 -29.69 58.29
C GLU A 16 12.65 -29.34 56.82
N PRO A 17 12.53 -28.05 56.47
CA PRO A 17 12.28 -27.68 55.09
C PRO A 17 13.48 -28.19 54.31
N SER A 18 13.32 -29.28 53.58
CA SER A 18 14.25 -29.65 52.52
C SER A 18 14.37 -28.40 51.68
N THR A 19 15.54 -27.79 51.77
CA THR A 19 15.96 -26.51 51.22
C THR A 19 15.93 -26.55 49.69
N GLU A 20 14.77 -26.82 49.10
CA GLU A 20 14.55 -27.03 47.66
C GLU A 20 13.09 -26.68 47.24
N SER A 21 12.33 -25.90 48.03
CA SER A 21 10.93 -25.55 47.68
C SER A 21 10.60 -24.06 47.66
N GLU A 22 11.58 -23.15 47.75
CA GLU A 22 11.31 -21.70 47.68
C GLU A 22 12.32 -20.95 46.80
N ALA A 23 12.57 -21.51 45.62
CA ALA A 23 12.89 -20.70 44.45
C ALA A 23 11.78 -20.91 43.42
N ILE A 24 10.58 -20.40 43.74
CA ILE A 24 9.74 -19.87 42.66
C ILE A 24 10.47 -18.60 42.19
N THR A 25 11.60 -18.81 41.52
CA THR A 25 12.02 -17.88 40.48
C THR A 25 10.79 -17.78 39.61
N VAL A 26 10.14 -16.61 39.65
CA VAL A 26 9.30 -16.13 38.58
C VAL A 26 10.19 -16.24 37.35
N SER A 27 10.16 -17.42 36.72
CA SER A 27 10.91 -17.71 35.52
C SER A 27 10.42 -16.69 34.54
N ASN A 28 11.32 -15.79 34.13
CA ASN A 28 11.14 -14.73 33.14
C ASN A 28 9.81 -14.88 32.39
N PRO A 29 8.87 -13.91 32.43
CA PRO A 29 7.70 -13.99 31.57
C PRO A 29 8.22 -14.20 30.15
N SER A 30 8.04 -15.42 29.66
CA SER A 30 8.71 -15.88 28.45
C SER A 30 8.21 -14.96 27.33
N TYR A 31 9.09 -14.07 26.86
CA TYR A 31 8.81 -13.08 25.83
C TYR A 31 8.59 -13.74 24.44
N ASP A 32 8.02 -14.94 24.38
CA ASP A 32 8.06 -15.74 23.17
C ASP A 32 6.89 -16.73 23.02
N SER A 33 5.67 -16.20 23.11
CA SER A 33 4.50 -16.92 22.58
C SER A 33 3.69 -16.01 21.68
N TYR A 34 4.34 -15.45 20.66
CA TYR A 34 3.62 -15.04 19.46
C TYR A 34 3.22 -16.32 18.71
N PRO A 35 1.94 -16.49 18.35
CA PRO A 35 1.51 -17.67 17.62
C PRO A 35 2.21 -17.69 16.25
N LYS A 36 3.16 -18.61 16.09
CA LYS A 36 4.06 -18.69 14.91
C LYS A 36 3.33 -19.11 13.64
N HIS A 37 2.11 -19.64 13.79
CA HIS A 37 1.22 -20.10 12.72
C HIS A 37 -0.06 -19.28 12.67
N VAL A 38 0.07 -17.95 12.63
CA VAL A 38 -1.05 -17.06 12.28
C VAL A 38 -0.67 -16.36 10.99
N TRP A 39 -1.41 -16.67 9.93
CA TRP A 39 -1.25 -16.01 8.65
C TRP A 39 -2.17 -14.79 8.60
N SER A 40 -1.57 -13.61 8.41
CA SER A 40 -2.29 -12.39 8.09
C SER A 40 -1.89 -11.97 6.66
N PRO A 41 -2.84 -11.60 5.79
CA PRO A 41 -2.55 -11.22 4.41
C PRO A 41 -1.59 -10.03 4.28
N ALA A 42 -1.53 -9.17 5.30
CA ALA A 42 -0.63 -8.00 5.35
C ALA A 42 0.73 -8.28 6.02
N GLY A 43 0.98 -9.50 6.50
CA GLY A 43 2.13 -9.83 7.36
C GLY A 43 1.78 -9.75 8.86
N GLY A 44 2.43 -10.61 9.66
CA GLY A 44 2.27 -10.67 11.11
C GLY A 44 3.22 -9.73 11.86
N TRP A 45 3.44 -10.02 13.15
CA TRP A 45 4.35 -9.24 13.99
C TRP A 45 5.81 -9.44 13.53
N TYR A 46 6.50 -8.36 13.18
CA TYR A 46 7.88 -8.37 12.63
C TYR A 46 8.07 -9.24 11.39
N ALA A 47 7.25 -9.06 10.34
CA ALA A 47 7.46 -9.73 9.06
C ALA A 47 8.78 -9.31 8.40
N GLN A 48 9.84 -10.09 8.61
CA GLN A 48 11.13 -9.98 7.90
C GLN A 48 11.29 -11.19 6.97
N PRO A 49 10.57 -11.24 5.84
CA PRO A 49 10.77 -12.31 4.88
C PRO A 49 12.19 -12.20 4.31
N ALA A 50 12.91 -13.33 4.26
CA ALA A 50 14.28 -13.39 3.73
C ALA A 50 14.40 -12.79 2.31
N ASN A 51 13.30 -12.83 1.54
CA ASN A 51 13.24 -12.39 0.14
C ASN A 51 12.57 -11.02 -0.05
N TRP A 52 12.55 -10.15 0.95
CA TRP A 52 11.86 -8.84 0.88
C TRP A 52 12.23 -8.03 -0.37
N ARG A 53 13.50 -8.08 -0.80
CA ARG A 53 14.00 -7.37 -1.99
C ARG A 53 13.35 -7.86 -3.27
N ALA A 54 13.26 -9.17 -3.45
CA ALA A 54 12.67 -9.78 -4.63
C ALA A 54 11.17 -9.52 -4.68
N ASN A 55 10.48 -9.64 -3.54
CA ASN A 55 9.03 -9.40 -3.47
C ASN A 55 8.67 -7.94 -3.80
N THR A 56 9.43 -6.98 -3.27
CA THR A 56 9.24 -5.56 -3.61
C THR A 56 9.60 -5.25 -5.07
N LEU A 57 10.62 -5.91 -5.61
CA LEU A 57 10.97 -5.78 -7.02
C LEU A 57 9.83 -6.24 -7.92
N ILE A 58 9.26 -7.42 -7.64
CA ILE A 58 8.11 -7.96 -8.39
C ILE A 58 6.91 -7.02 -8.28
N ALA A 59 6.58 -6.55 -7.07
CA ALA A 59 5.50 -5.59 -6.86
C ALA A 59 5.72 -4.30 -7.66
N GLY A 60 6.95 -3.76 -7.64
CA GLY A 60 7.33 -2.58 -8.41
C GLY A 60 7.20 -2.79 -9.92
N VAL A 61 7.63 -3.94 -10.44
CA VAL A 61 7.51 -4.28 -11.87
C VAL A 61 6.05 -4.38 -12.29
N VAL A 62 5.20 -5.03 -11.49
CA VAL A 62 3.76 -5.13 -11.77
C VAL A 62 3.11 -3.75 -11.80
N MET A 63 3.39 -2.90 -10.81
CA MET A 63 2.86 -1.54 -10.76
C MET A 63 3.32 -0.70 -11.95
N ALA A 64 4.61 -0.76 -12.30
CA ALA A 64 5.15 -0.07 -13.46
C ALA A 64 4.49 -0.55 -14.76
N GLY A 65 4.24 -1.86 -14.89
CA GLY A 65 3.54 -2.44 -16.03
C GLY A 65 2.11 -1.89 -16.18
N ILE A 66 1.34 -1.84 -15.09
CA ILE A 66 -0.02 -1.29 -15.09
C ILE A 66 -0.01 0.19 -15.49
N VAL A 67 0.90 0.98 -14.92
CA VAL A 67 1.04 2.40 -15.25
C VAL A 67 1.41 2.58 -16.72
N ALA A 68 2.35 1.80 -17.24
CA ALA A 68 2.78 1.90 -18.65
C ALA A 68 1.64 1.58 -19.63
N VAL A 69 0.85 0.54 -19.35
CA VAL A 69 -0.31 0.18 -20.17
C VAL A 69 -1.38 1.27 -20.11
N THR A 70 -1.71 1.73 -18.91
CA THR A 70 -2.70 2.80 -18.70
C THR A 70 -2.27 4.09 -19.38
N TRP A 71 -0.99 4.45 -19.28
CA TRP A 71 -0.42 5.61 -19.96
C TRP A 71 -0.54 5.50 -21.46
N LYS A 72 -0.11 4.38 -22.05
CA LYS A 72 -0.23 4.14 -23.51
C LYS A 72 -1.68 4.24 -23.97
N PHE A 73 -2.59 3.66 -23.21
CA PHE A 73 -4.02 3.69 -23.48
C PHE A 73 -4.60 5.12 -23.41
N SER A 74 -4.16 5.91 -22.43
CA SER A 74 -4.55 7.31 -22.24
C SER A 74 -3.98 8.20 -23.34
N ALA A 75 -2.68 8.08 -23.64
CA ALA A 75 -2.00 8.88 -24.65
C ALA A 75 -2.57 8.66 -26.06
N GLY A 76 -3.03 7.44 -26.37
CA GLY A 76 -3.71 7.17 -27.65
C GLY A 76 -5.15 7.72 -27.72
N ARG A 77 -5.76 8.09 -26.59
CA ARG A 77 -7.12 8.66 -26.51
C ARG A 77 -7.11 10.17 -26.37
N GLU A 78 -6.00 10.74 -25.94
CA GLU A 78 -5.85 12.17 -25.81
C GLU A 78 -5.81 12.82 -27.20
N GLN A 79 -6.96 13.26 -27.68
CA GLN A 79 -7.04 14.16 -28.81
C GLN A 79 -6.70 15.56 -28.31
N TRP A 80 -5.44 15.95 -28.42
CA TRP A 80 -5.04 17.34 -28.30
C TRP A 80 -5.80 18.18 -29.33
N ALA A 81 -5.94 19.49 -29.11
CA ALA A 81 -6.36 20.41 -30.15
C ALA A 81 -5.34 20.36 -31.28
N HIS A 82 -5.56 19.45 -32.24
CA HIS A 82 -4.69 19.29 -33.39
C HIS A 82 -4.80 20.58 -34.22
N ARG A 83 -3.67 21.00 -34.82
CA ARG A 83 -3.75 22.04 -35.83
C ARG A 83 -4.77 21.60 -36.88
N PRO A 84 -5.65 22.51 -37.32
CA PRO A 84 -6.69 22.18 -38.27
C PRO A 84 -6.11 21.43 -39.47
N GLU A 85 -6.55 20.19 -39.68
CA GLU A 85 -6.05 19.33 -40.75
C GLU A 85 -6.25 20.03 -42.11
N GLN A 86 -5.26 19.90 -43.00
CA GLN A 86 -5.36 20.44 -44.35
C GLN A 86 -6.44 19.66 -45.12
N GLY A 87 -7.65 20.21 -45.19
CA GLY A 87 -8.78 19.64 -45.92
C GLY A 87 -10.10 19.60 -45.15
N GLN A 88 -10.06 19.75 -43.83
CA GLN A 88 -11.28 19.82 -43.01
C GLN A 88 -11.93 21.21 -43.12
N TRP A 89 -13.26 21.24 -43.11
CA TRP A 89 -14.01 22.49 -43.20
C TRP A 89 -14.02 23.19 -41.84
N TYR A 90 -13.39 24.37 -41.77
CA TYR A 90 -13.38 25.24 -40.59
C TYR A 90 -14.08 26.55 -40.91
N ALA A 91 -15.19 26.84 -40.22
CA ALA A 91 -15.94 28.08 -40.40
C ALA A 91 -15.03 29.32 -40.25
N SER A 92 -14.11 29.32 -39.28
CA SER A 92 -13.18 30.42 -39.03
C SER A 92 -12.22 30.74 -40.20
N ARG A 93 -11.84 29.73 -41.01
CA ARG A 93 -11.00 29.94 -42.20
C ARG A 93 -11.77 30.64 -43.33
N GLN A 94 -13.06 30.34 -43.49
CA GLN A 94 -13.89 30.97 -44.51
C GLN A 94 -14.03 32.47 -44.26
N TYR A 95 -14.29 32.88 -43.00
CA TYR A 95 -14.33 34.30 -42.66
C TYR A 95 -13.03 35.03 -42.98
N ALA A 96 -11.87 34.44 -42.65
CA ALA A 96 -10.57 35.04 -42.96
C ALA A 96 -10.32 35.21 -44.48
N ILE A 97 -10.76 34.24 -45.29
CA ILE A 97 -10.70 34.33 -46.76
C ILE A 97 -11.60 35.48 -47.26
N GLN A 98 -12.80 35.64 -46.72
CA GLN A 98 -13.72 36.69 -47.15
C GLN A 98 -13.17 38.10 -46.87
N TYR A 99 -12.59 38.33 -45.69
CA TYR A 99 -11.94 39.63 -45.40
C TYR A 99 -10.77 39.91 -46.35
N ARG A 100 -9.95 38.89 -46.62
CA ARG A 100 -8.82 39.02 -47.54
C ARG A 100 -9.26 39.29 -48.98
N ILE A 101 -10.31 38.62 -49.45
CA ILE A 101 -10.89 38.88 -50.77
C ILE A 101 -11.46 40.29 -50.84
N GLY A 102 -12.17 40.74 -49.80
CA GLY A 102 -12.70 42.10 -49.72
C GLY A 102 -11.60 43.17 -49.79
N GLU A 103 -10.49 42.96 -49.10
CA GLU A 103 -9.32 43.84 -49.13
C GLU A 103 -8.73 43.95 -50.55
N ILE A 104 -8.47 42.80 -51.20
CA ILE A 104 -7.91 42.73 -52.56
C ILE A 104 -8.83 43.41 -53.59
N LEU A 105 -10.14 43.20 -53.47
CA LEU A 105 -11.13 43.83 -54.35
C LEU A 105 -11.14 45.35 -54.16
N SER A 106 -10.99 45.83 -52.93
CA SER A 106 -10.90 47.26 -52.64
C SER A 106 -9.61 47.89 -53.18
N GLU A 107 -8.48 47.17 -53.09
CA GLU A 107 -7.20 47.60 -53.65
C GLU A 107 -7.23 47.65 -55.17
N SER A 108 -7.85 46.65 -55.81
CA SER A 108 -7.99 46.58 -57.27
C SER A 108 -8.88 47.71 -57.80
N ALA A 109 -9.99 48.00 -57.11
CA ALA A 109 -10.88 49.11 -57.45
C ALA A 109 -10.21 50.49 -57.29
N ASN A 110 -9.35 50.66 -56.28
CA ASN A 110 -8.62 51.91 -56.06
C ASN A 110 -7.42 52.08 -57.00
N ASN A 111 -6.80 51.00 -57.45
CA ASN A 111 -5.61 51.03 -58.32
C ASN A 111 -5.94 51.02 -59.83
N GLY A 112 -7.22 50.96 -60.22
CA GLY A 112 -7.69 51.29 -61.57
C GLY A 112 -7.15 50.41 -62.70
N ILE A 113 -7.02 49.11 -62.48
CA ILE A 113 -6.85 48.10 -63.55
C ILE A 113 -8.18 47.36 -63.75
#